data_AF-A0A523VAC4-F1
#
_entry.id   AF-A0A523VAC4-F1
#
_cell.length_a   1.000
_cell.length_b   1.000
_cell.length_c   1.000
_cell.angle_alpha   90.00
_cell.angle_beta   90.00
_cell.angle_gamma   90.00
#
_symmetry.space_group_name_H-M   'P 1'
#
loop_
_entity.id
_entity.type
_entity.pdbx_description
1 polymer ?
#
loop_
_entity_poly.entity_id
_entity_poly.type
_entity_poly.pdbx_seq_one_letter_code
_entity_poly.pdbx_strand_id
1 'polypeptide(L)'
;MKRSVVATILFADLMNSTEMAKNLTLQEYDEMIVDFQSTMYEVVFHHLSHYGYEGSGVDYDWSIVGDQLQVFLYSDSVRFDVRSALLVATKIKLAWLAAPFNQRILQEGRLVSRIGIGINCGKVIKDLREWRVKMGEERPTIEGYAINLAKRIESASREGTVYQIMVGDSFHKRCQEIGTINIAFSKPWSLGFKGISQKMPVYEVVSFVNFEILSSLPPSLQNGVIHKIEYALTQPMPESWLFIILLRHYVSLIATGKQQNLETLALEYAHQALEVLDYKPPIYNIIGWLYAYGQSIRNMEMAIHYFDRSLALEPGNEAALLHRARALDLTGKTNLSQYAYEEILFHNHDHPEARRKVAGYRAEHR
;
A
#
# COMPACT_ATOMS: atom_id res chain seq x y z
N MET A 1 30.06 -12.03 11.11
CA MET A 1 29.91 -13.34 10.43
C MET A 1 29.21 -13.11 9.11
N LYS A 2 29.88 -13.44 8.00
CA LYS A 2 29.31 -13.32 6.65
C LYS A 2 28.19 -14.34 6.46
N ARG A 3 27.00 -13.89 6.09
CA ARG A 3 25.84 -14.76 5.83
C ARG A 3 25.08 -14.33 4.60
N SER A 4 24.49 -15.28 3.89
CA SER A 4 23.53 -14.99 2.82
C SER A 4 22.12 -14.96 3.40
N VAL A 5 21.37 -13.91 3.12
CA VAL A 5 19.96 -13.75 3.53
C VAL A 5 19.11 -13.34 2.33
N VAL A 6 17.80 -13.59 2.39
CA VAL A 6 16.84 -13.04 1.43
C VAL A 6 16.32 -11.74 2.01
N ALA A 7 16.45 -10.65 1.27
CA ALA A 7 15.98 -9.33 1.69
C ALA A 7 14.84 -8.84 0.80
N THR A 8 13.89 -8.15 1.41
CA THR A 8 12.98 -7.20 0.75
C THR A 8 13.59 -5.82 0.83
N ILE A 9 13.78 -5.19 -0.32
CA ILE A 9 14.58 -3.98 -0.48
C ILE A 9 13.67 -2.90 -1.03
N LEU A 10 13.63 -1.76 -0.36
CA LEU A 10 12.87 -0.58 -0.74
C LEU A 10 13.84 0.60 -0.92
N PHE A 11 13.76 1.25 -2.08
CA PHE A 11 14.34 2.56 -2.32
C PHE A 11 13.21 3.55 -2.50
N ALA A 12 13.36 4.73 -1.92
CA ALA A 12 12.47 5.86 -2.12
C ALA A 12 13.30 7.11 -2.40
N ASP A 13 12.86 7.92 -3.35
CA ASP A 13 13.59 9.07 -3.87
C ASP A 13 12.63 10.24 -4.07
N LEU A 14 13.04 11.44 -3.68
CA LEU A 14 12.25 12.65 -3.94
C LEU A 14 12.27 12.96 -5.45
N MET A 15 11.10 12.87 -6.07
CA MET A 15 10.97 13.06 -7.51
C MET A 15 11.28 14.51 -7.89
N ASN A 16 12.04 14.66 -8.97
CA ASN A 16 12.44 15.96 -9.53
C ASN A 16 13.24 16.86 -8.55
N SER A 17 13.80 16.30 -7.48
CA SER A 17 14.63 17.00 -6.50
C SER A 17 15.75 17.84 -7.14
N THR A 18 16.46 17.28 -8.13
CA THR A 18 17.50 18.02 -8.89
C THR A 18 16.95 19.24 -9.64
N GLU A 19 15.74 19.15 -10.17
CA GLU A 19 15.11 20.26 -10.87
C GLU A 19 14.60 21.32 -9.88
N MET A 20 14.11 20.87 -8.71
CA MET A 20 13.74 21.77 -7.61
C MET A 20 14.97 22.52 -7.08
N ALA A 21 16.11 21.85 -6.92
CA ALA A 21 17.37 22.46 -6.47
C ALA A 21 17.86 23.62 -7.36
N LYS A 22 17.50 23.62 -8.65
CA LYS A 22 17.83 24.72 -9.56
C LYS A 22 16.90 25.92 -9.42
N ASN A 23 15.65 25.68 -9.04
CA ASN A 23 14.57 26.67 -9.06
C ASN A 23 14.27 27.26 -7.67
N LEU A 24 14.65 26.55 -6.60
CA LEU A 24 14.56 27.01 -5.22
C LEU A 24 15.82 27.76 -4.81
N THR A 25 15.68 28.66 -3.85
CA THR A 25 16.84 29.17 -3.11
C THR A 25 17.53 28.06 -2.33
N LEU A 26 18.79 28.26 -1.96
CA LEU A 26 19.54 27.28 -1.17
C LEU A 26 18.84 26.96 0.15
N GLN A 27 18.25 27.97 0.80
CA GLN A 27 17.49 27.83 2.04
C GLN A 27 16.19 27.06 1.84
N GLU A 28 15.41 27.36 0.81
CA GLU A 28 14.17 26.62 0.53
C GLU A 28 14.44 25.15 0.18
N TYR A 29 15.53 24.88 -0.54
CA TYR A 29 15.95 23.51 -0.83
C TYR A 29 16.40 22.77 0.43
N ASP A 30 17.17 23.43 1.31
CA ASP A 30 17.56 22.86 2.60
C ASP A 30 16.34 22.56 3.49
N GLU A 31 15.38 23.48 3.58
CA GLU A 31 14.10 23.27 4.28
C GLU A 31 13.35 22.03 3.74
N MET A 32 13.25 21.91 2.41
CA MET A 32 12.60 20.77 1.77
C MET A 32 13.29 19.45 2.12
N ILE A 33 14.62 19.42 2.07
CA ILE A 33 15.41 18.21 2.36
C ILE A 33 15.30 17.85 3.85
N VAL A 34 15.40 18.81 4.77
CA VAL A 34 15.24 18.56 6.21
C VAL A 34 13.85 18.01 6.52
N ASP A 35 12.79 18.58 5.94
CA ASP A 35 11.42 18.08 6.12
C ASP A 35 11.27 16.67 5.54
N PHE A 36 11.84 16.40 4.36
CA PHE A 36 11.81 15.07 3.74
C PHE A 36 12.50 14.05 4.65
N GLN A 37 13.73 14.31 5.06
CA GLN A 37 14.53 13.41 5.89
C GLN A 37 13.87 13.15 7.24
N SER A 38 13.37 14.19 7.91
CA SER A 38 12.66 14.08 9.19
C SER A 38 11.39 13.23 9.05
N THR A 39 10.64 13.44 7.97
CA THR A 39 9.43 12.65 7.66
C THR A 39 9.76 11.17 7.42
N MET A 40 10.80 10.88 6.62
CA MET A 40 11.25 9.51 6.36
C MET A 40 11.70 8.84 7.67
N TYR A 41 12.47 9.55 8.48
CA TYR A 41 12.96 9.07 9.77
C TYR A 41 11.79 8.70 10.69
N GLU A 42 10.83 9.60 10.91
CA GLU A 42 9.69 9.36 11.80
C GLU A 42 8.88 8.15 11.37
N VAL A 43 8.56 8.03 10.07
CA VAL A 43 7.77 6.92 9.54
C VAL A 43 8.50 5.59 9.70
N VAL A 44 9.77 5.50 9.28
CA VAL A 44 10.53 4.25 9.29
C VAL A 44 10.85 3.84 10.72
N PHE A 45 11.35 4.74 11.55
CA PHE A 45 11.66 4.47 12.95
C PHE A 45 10.43 3.99 13.73
N HIS A 46 9.30 4.69 13.58
CA HIS A 46 8.06 4.29 14.24
C HIS A 46 7.54 2.96 13.69
N HIS A 47 7.56 2.74 12.37
CA HIS A 47 7.09 1.49 11.78
C HIS A 47 7.88 0.29 12.33
N LEU A 48 9.22 0.36 12.26
CA LEU A 48 10.07 -0.73 12.70
C LEU A 48 9.88 -1.01 14.20
N SER A 49 9.79 0.05 15.02
CA SER A 49 9.51 -0.08 16.47
C SER A 49 8.12 -0.66 16.75
N HIS A 50 7.08 -0.18 16.06
CA HIS A 50 5.69 -0.55 16.30
C HIS A 50 5.39 -2.01 15.93
N TYR A 51 5.96 -2.50 14.83
CA TYR A 51 5.74 -3.87 14.36
C TYR A 51 6.69 -4.89 15.00
N GLY A 52 7.53 -4.48 15.96
CA GLY A 52 8.39 -5.40 16.69
C GLY A 52 9.58 -5.91 15.86
N TYR A 53 10.14 -5.08 14.97
CA TYR A 53 11.48 -5.33 14.44
C TYR A 53 12.48 -5.09 15.58
N GLU A 54 12.61 -6.07 16.47
CA GLU A 54 13.38 -5.98 17.71
C GLU A 54 14.84 -6.43 17.56
N GLY A 55 15.26 -6.85 16.36
CA GLY A 55 16.57 -7.42 16.15
C GLY A 55 17.76 -6.49 16.44
N SER A 56 17.57 -5.26 16.93
CA SER A 56 18.67 -4.33 17.23
C SER A 56 19.61 -4.14 16.03
N GLY A 57 19.07 -4.20 14.79
CA GLY A 57 19.83 -4.19 13.53
C GLY A 57 20.26 -5.57 12.99
N VAL A 58 19.76 -6.67 13.56
CA VAL A 58 20.06 -8.04 13.10
C VAL A 58 19.15 -8.48 11.95
N ASP A 59 17.96 -7.92 11.80
CA ASP A 59 16.87 -8.33 10.90
C ASP A 59 16.41 -7.24 9.91
N TYR A 60 16.95 -6.02 10.03
CA TYR A 60 16.76 -4.93 9.07
C TYR A 60 17.97 -3.99 9.03
N ASP A 61 18.05 -3.16 7.99
CA ASP A 61 18.97 -2.03 7.87
C ASP A 61 18.29 -0.89 7.09
N TRP A 62 18.59 0.37 7.40
CA TRP A 62 18.03 1.51 6.68
C TRP A 62 18.88 2.76 6.85
N SER A 63 18.79 3.65 5.88
CA SER A 63 19.53 4.92 5.88
C SER A 63 18.80 5.97 5.05
N ILE A 64 18.99 7.24 5.41
CA ILE A 64 18.55 8.39 4.63
C ILE A 64 19.79 9.17 4.21
N VAL A 65 19.93 9.46 2.92
CA VAL A 65 21.06 10.21 2.37
C VAL A 65 20.52 11.19 1.33
N GLY A 66 20.62 12.49 1.62
CA GLY A 66 20.09 13.52 0.74
C GLY A 66 18.58 13.37 0.57
N ASP A 67 18.14 13.17 -0.67
CA ASP A 67 16.77 12.98 -1.11
C ASP A 67 16.34 11.51 -1.25
N GLN A 68 17.17 10.58 -0.75
CA GLN A 68 16.94 9.15 -0.84
C GLN A 68 16.79 8.47 0.52
N LEU A 69 15.76 7.63 0.64
CA LEU A 69 15.58 6.65 1.71
C LEU A 69 15.87 5.24 1.16
N GLN A 70 16.56 4.43 1.95
CA GLN A 70 16.81 3.02 1.67
C GLN A 70 16.38 2.20 2.88
N VAL A 71 15.58 1.15 2.67
CA VAL A 71 15.12 0.23 3.71
C VAL A 71 15.33 -1.20 3.25
N PHE A 72 15.91 -2.01 4.11
CA PHE A 72 16.22 -3.40 3.87
C PHE A 72 15.66 -4.25 5.00
N LEU A 73 14.75 -5.16 4.65
CA LEU A 73 14.06 -6.04 5.59
C LEU A 73 14.45 -7.49 5.29
N TYR A 74 14.90 -8.22 6.31
CA TYR A 74 15.34 -9.61 6.18
C TYR A 74 15.10 -10.36 7.49
N SER A 75 13.85 -10.35 7.96
CA SER A 75 13.41 -10.93 9.24
C SER A 75 13.28 -12.46 9.24
N ASP A 76 13.72 -13.12 8.18
CA ASP A 76 13.41 -14.52 7.83
C ASP A 76 11.91 -14.80 7.57
N SER A 77 11.02 -13.82 7.81
CA SER A 77 9.60 -13.88 7.47
C SER A 77 9.30 -13.05 6.23
N VAL A 78 9.36 -13.68 5.06
CA VAL A 78 9.10 -13.01 3.76
C VAL A 78 7.73 -12.32 3.74
N ARG A 79 6.70 -12.95 4.32
CA ARG A 79 5.36 -12.36 4.42
C ARG A 79 5.36 -11.05 5.19
N PHE A 80 6.07 -11.02 6.31
CA PHE A 80 6.17 -9.84 7.15
C PHE A 80 6.96 -8.73 6.47
N ASP A 81 8.13 -9.06 5.90
CA ASP A 81 8.99 -8.11 5.18
C ASP A 81 8.26 -7.46 3.98
N VAL A 82 7.58 -8.26 3.16
CA VAL A 82 6.81 -7.78 2.00
C VAL A 82 5.69 -6.83 2.43
N ARG A 83 4.94 -7.21 3.47
CA ARG A 83 3.86 -6.37 4.01
C ARG A 83 4.40 -5.06 4.59
N SER A 84 5.49 -5.12 5.35
CA SER A 84 6.14 -3.94 5.94
C SER A 84 6.68 -3.00 4.88
N ALA A 85 7.30 -3.51 3.80
CA ALA A 85 7.76 -2.67 2.70
C ALA A 85 6.61 -1.88 2.04
N LEU A 86 5.46 -2.51 1.79
CA LEU A 86 4.28 -1.82 1.24
C LEU A 86 3.68 -0.78 2.19
N LEU A 87 3.63 -1.11 3.49
CA LEU A 87 3.16 -0.20 4.52
C LEU A 87 4.09 1.00 4.66
N VAL A 88 5.42 0.79 4.73
CA VAL A 88 6.40 1.89 4.76
C VAL A 88 6.28 2.73 3.49
N ALA A 89 6.25 2.11 2.30
CA ALA A 89 6.13 2.81 1.03
C ALA A 89 4.89 3.73 0.97
N THR A 90 3.74 3.22 1.41
CA THR A 90 2.50 4.01 1.39
C THR A 90 2.50 5.08 2.47
N LYS A 91 3.01 4.77 3.67
CA LYS A 91 3.10 5.72 4.77
C LYS A 91 4.03 6.89 4.45
N ILE A 92 5.20 6.66 3.84
CA ILE A 92 6.11 7.77 3.51
C ILE A 92 5.52 8.70 2.46
N LYS A 93 4.80 8.18 1.46
CA LYS A 93 4.08 9.03 0.49
C LYS A 93 3.01 9.88 1.18
N LEU A 94 2.21 9.26 2.04
CA LEU A 94 1.16 9.97 2.77
C LEU A 94 1.73 11.00 3.76
N ALA A 95 2.77 10.63 4.50
CA ALA A 95 3.46 11.49 5.43
C ALA A 95 4.10 12.68 4.73
N TRP A 96 4.71 12.46 3.55
CA TRP A 96 5.30 13.54 2.76
C TRP A 96 4.27 14.48 2.17
N LEU A 97 3.13 13.98 1.68
CA LEU A 97 2.00 14.83 1.31
C LEU A 97 1.57 15.72 2.48
N ALA A 98 1.60 15.16 3.69
CA ALA A 98 1.23 15.83 4.93
C ALA A 98 2.37 16.61 5.60
N ALA A 99 3.57 16.66 5.02
CA ALA A 99 4.73 17.33 5.61
C ALA A 99 4.57 18.87 5.55
N PRO A 100 5.22 19.65 6.44
CA PRO A 100 5.08 21.10 6.47
C PRO A 100 5.42 21.76 5.12
N PHE A 101 6.50 21.35 4.47
CA PHE A 101 6.88 21.84 3.14
C PHE A 101 5.75 21.64 2.11
N ASN A 102 5.28 20.42 1.90
CA ASN A 102 4.24 20.15 0.91
C ASN A 102 2.88 20.78 1.26
N GLN A 103 2.56 20.93 2.55
CA GLN A 103 1.36 21.66 2.95
C GLN A 103 1.42 23.12 2.50
N ARG A 104 2.57 23.77 2.67
CA ARG A 104 2.79 25.15 2.21
C ARG A 104 2.61 25.24 0.69
N ILE A 105 3.26 24.34 -0.06
CA ILE A 105 3.14 24.27 -1.52
C ILE A 105 1.70 24.04 -1.98
N LEU A 106 0.96 23.17 -1.30
CA LEU A 106 -0.44 22.88 -1.62
C LEU A 106 -1.35 24.09 -1.32
N GLN A 107 -1.12 24.80 -0.22
CA GLN A 107 -1.84 26.05 0.11
C GLN A 107 -1.56 27.19 -0.87
N GLU A 108 -0.38 27.20 -1.48
CA GLU A 108 -0.01 28.10 -2.58
C GLU A 108 -0.66 27.71 -3.93
N GLY A 109 -1.41 26.61 -3.99
CA GLY A 109 -2.04 26.11 -5.22
C GLY A 109 -1.04 25.52 -6.23
N ARG A 110 0.16 25.16 -5.77
CA ARG A 110 1.24 24.60 -6.60
C ARG A 110 1.25 23.07 -6.52
N LEU A 111 1.87 22.44 -7.51
CA LEU A 111 2.06 20.99 -7.53
C LEU A 111 3.06 20.58 -6.44
N VAL A 112 2.61 19.69 -5.54
CA VAL A 112 3.45 19.14 -4.46
C VAL A 112 4.53 18.21 -5.00
N SER A 113 5.67 18.17 -4.31
CA SER A 113 6.72 17.21 -4.62
C SER A 113 6.30 15.80 -4.21
N ARG A 114 6.70 14.80 -4.99
CA ARG A 114 6.28 13.40 -4.85
C ARG A 114 7.46 12.51 -4.51
N ILE A 115 7.17 11.31 -4.01
CA ILE A 115 8.17 10.28 -3.75
C ILE A 115 7.97 9.13 -4.73
N GLY A 116 9.04 8.81 -5.44
CA GLY A 116 9.17 7.63 -6.28
C GLY A 116 9.69 6.47 -5.47
N ILE A 117 9.13 5.26 -5.65
CA ILE A 117 9.50 4.09 -4.83
C ILE A 117 9.77 2.89 -5.72
N GLY A 118 10.83 2.15 -5.42
CA GLY A 118 11.15 0.86 -6.02
C GLY A 118 11.31 -0.22 -4.96
N ILE A 119 10.63 -1.36 -5.14
CA ILE A 119 10.69 -2.50 -4.22
C ILE A 119 11.11 -3.78 -4.96
N ASN A 120 12.02 -4.54 -4.38
CA ASN A 120 12.49 -5.81 -4.95
C ASN A 120 12.85 -6.81 -3.86
N CYS A 121 12.70 -8.10 -4.14
CA CYS A 121 13.21 -9.17 -3.26
C CYS A 121 14.43 -9.85 -3.88
N GLY A 122 15.40 -10.27 -3.05
CA GLY A 122 16.49 -11.11 -3.54
C GLY A 122 17.52 -11.46 -2.49
N LYS A 123 18.45 -12.35 -2.87
CA LYS A 123 19.57 -12.74 -2.00
C LYS A 123 20.60 -11.62 -1.91
N VAL A 124 21.05 -11.36 -0.69
CA VAL A 124 22.14 -10.42 -0.38
C VAL A 124 23.13 -11.09 0.56
N ILE A 125 24.34 -10.54 0.61
CA ILE A 125 25.36 -10.90 1.59
C ILE A 125 25.32 -9.87 2.71
N LYS A 126 25.05 -10.32 3.93
CA LYS A 126 25.21 -9.52 5.15
C LYS A 126 26.56 -9.83 5.77
N ASP A 127 27.40 -8.82 5.93
CA ASP A 127 28.76 -8.98 6.43
C ASP A 127 29.23 -7.75 7.22
N LEU A 128 30.06 -7.99 8.25
CA LEU A 128 30.77 -6.92 8.96
C LEU A 128 32.16 -6.82 8.35
N ARG A 129 32.42 -5.74 7.60
CA ARG A 129 33.68 -5.55 6.90
C ARG A 129 34.74 -5.00 7.85
N GLU A 130 35.91 -5.63 7.92
CA GLU A 130 37.00 -5.21 8.82
C GLU A 130 37.42 -3.75 8.64
N TRP A 131 37.45 -3.25 7.41
CA TRP A 131 37.82 -1.86 7.15
C TRP A 131 36.75 -0.85 7.63
N ARG A 132 35.47 -1.22 7.66
CA ARG A 132 34.38 -0.38 8.22
C ARG A 132 34.47 -0.30 9.73
N VAL A 133 34.81 -1.41 10.38
CA VAL A 133 35.11 -1.43 11.82
C VAL A 133 36.25 -0.45 12.16
N LYS A 134 37.30 -0.41 11.33
CA LYS A 134 38.40 0.56 11.49
C LYS A 134 37.95 2.03 11.31
N MET A 135 36.81 2.28 10.69
CA MET A 135 36.19 3.61 10.54
C MET A 135 35.14 3.90 11.64
N GLY A 136 35.00 3.03 12.65
CA GLY A 136 34.02 3.18 13.73
C GLY A 136 32.62 2.66 13.39
N GLU A 137 32.47 1.96 12.26
CA GLU A 137 31.20 1.39 11.84
C GLU A 137 31.14 -0.11 12.20
N GLU A 138 30.54 -0.39 13.36
CA GLU A 138 30.48 -1.74 13.93
C GLU A 138 29.23 -2.53 13.50
N ARG A 139 28.42 -1.98 12.60
CA ARG A 139 27.21 -2.63 12.09
C ARG A 139 27.49 -3.40 10.80
N PRO A 140 26.95 -4.62 10.64
CA PRO A 140 27.05 -5.36 9.39
C PRO A 140 26.26 -4.66 8.31
N THR A 141 26.76 -4.68 7.09
CA THR A 141 26.07 -4.10 5.93
C THR A 141 25.70 -5.17 4.93
N ILE A 142 24.77 -4.83 4.05
CA ILE A 142 24.31 -5.74 3.01
C ILE A 142 24.80 -5.33 1.63
N GLU A 143 25.13 -6.32 0.81
CA GLU A 143 25.60 -6.13 -0.56
C GLU A 143 24.97 -7.18 -1.48
N GLY A 144 24.59 -6.79 -2.69
CA GLY A 144 24.09 -7.75 -3.66
C GLY A 144 23.43 -7.14 -4.89
N TYR A 145 23.34 -7.94 -5.95
CA TYR A 145 22.66 -7.57 -7.20
C TYR A 145 21.22 -7.09 -6.98
N ALA A 146 20.49 -7.72 -6.05
CA ALA A 146 19.10 -7.39 -5.76
C ALA A 146 18.90 -5.93 -5.32
N ILE A 147 19.90 -5.33 -4.65
CA ILE A 147 19.90 -3.93 -4.21
C ILE A 147 20.03 -3.00 -5.41
N ASN A 148 20.99 -3.28 -6.29
CA ASN A 148 21.17 -2.51 -7.53
C ASN A 148 19.92 -2.58 -8.41
N LEU A 149 19.31 -3.76 -8.53
CA LEU A 149 18.07 -3.93 -9.27
C LEU A 149 16.92 -3.12 -8.63
N ALA A 150 16.77 -3.14 -7.31
CA ALA A 150 15.76 -2.33 -6.60
C ALA A 150 15.91 -0.83 -6.88
N LYS A 151 17.15 -0.32 -6.85
CA LYS A 151 17.45 1.08 -7.20
C LYS A 151 17.09 1.42 -8.65
N ARG A 152 17.28 0.48 -9.58
CA ARG A 152 16.85 0.68 -10.98
C ARG A 152 15.33 0.62 -11.14
N ILE A 153 14.66 -0.24 -10.39
CA ILE A 153 13.20 -0.30 -10.35
C ILE A 153 12.63 1.01 -9.80
N GLU A 154 13.22 1.58 -8.74
CA GLU A 154 12.83 2.90 -8.23
C GLU A 154 12.89 3.94 -9.35
N SER A 155 13.95 3.97 -10.15
CA SER A 155 14.06 4.98 -11.21
C SER A 155 12.90 4.97 -12.22
N ALA A 156 12.24 3.81 -12.40
CA ALA A 156 11.07 3.66 -13.26
C ALA A 156 9.78 4.28 -12.68
N SER A 157 9.75 4.62 -11.39
CA SER A 157 8.57 5.23 -10.74
C SER A 157 8.23 6.60 -11.31
N ARG A 158 9.19 7.25 -11.98
CA ARG A 158 9.01 8.55 -12.64
C ARG A 158 7.99 8.49 -13.78
N GLU A 159 7.85 7.33 -14.40
CA GLU A 159 6.88 7.08 -15.46
C GLU A 159 5.55 6.53 -14.92
N GLY A 160 5.49 6.19 -13.62
CA GLY A 160 4.27 5.71 -12.96
C GLY A 160 3.21 6.80 -12.84
N THR A 161 1.94 6.40 -12.94
CA THR A 161 0.81 7.34 -12.96
C THR A 161 -0.21 7.11 -11.85
N VAL A 162 -0.07 6.04 -11.08
CA VAL A 162 -1.02 5.66 -10.03
C VAL A 162 -0.39 5.85 -8.65
N TYR A 163 0.35 4.88 -8.13
CA TYR A 163 1.04 5.01 -6.83
C TYR A 163 2.48 5.48 -7.00
N GLN A 164 3.09 5.35 -8.18
CA GLN A 164 4.54 5.52 -8.38
C GLN A 164 5.35 4.65 -7.41
N ILE A 165 4.81 3.48 -7.08
CA ILE A 165 5.48 2.40 -6.36
C ILE A 165 5.69 1.29 -7.38
N MET A 166 6.93 1.14 -7.85
CA MET A 166 7.32 0.12 -8.80
C MET A 166 7.86 -1.10 -8.06
N VAL A 167 7.52 -2.28 -8.52
CA VAL A 167 8.00 -3.53 -7.94
C VAL A 167 8.65 -4.43 -8.99
N GLY A 168 9.71 -5.11 -8.60
CA GLY A 168 10.33 -6.15 -9.42
C GLY A 168 9.50 -7.42 -9.45
N ASP A 169 9.72 -8.24 -10.49
CA ASP A 169 9.09 -9.56 -10.66
C ASP A 169 9.22 -10.48 -9.43
N SER A 170 10.36 -10.44 -8.72
CA SER A 170 10.52 -11.25 -7.51
C SER A 170 9.57 -10.82 -6.40
N PHE A 171 9.39 -9.51 -6.17
CA PHE A 171 8.46 -8.99 -5.17
C PHE A 171 7.02 -9.29 -5.57
N HIS A 172 6.67 -9.07 -6.85
CA HIS A 172 5.36 -9.39 -7.40
C HIS A 172 4.99 -10.87 -7.15
N LYS A 173 5.89 -11.81 -7.47
CA LYS A 173 5.69 -13.25 -7.23
C LYS A 173 5.49 -13.57 -5.76
N ARG A 174 6.25 -12.95 -4.84
CA ARG A 174 6.06 -13.14 -3.39
C ARG A 174 4.68 -12.69 -2.93
N CYS A 175 4.16 -11.56 -3.43
CA CYS A 175 2.80 -11.12 -3.11
C CYS A 175 1.76 -12.16 -3.56
N GLN A 176 1.90 -12.72 -4.75
CA GLN A 176 0.99 -13.77 -5.27
C GLN A 176 1.09 -15.07 -4.46
N GLU A 177 2.30 -15.49 -4.06
CA GLU A 177 2.51 -16.68 -3.21
C GLU A 177 1.88 -16.52 -1.82
N ILE A 178 1.90 -15.31 -1.26
CA ILE A 178 1.32 -15.04 0.07
C ILE A 178 -0.21 -15.08 0.01
N GLY A 179 -0.82 -14.61 -1.08
CA GLY A 179 -2.27 -14.65 -1.34
C GLY A 179 -3.16 -13.77 -0.46
N THR A 180 -2.72 -13.41 0.76
CA THR A 180 -3.54 -12.66 1.73
C THR A 180 -3.27 -11.14 1.75
N ILE A 181 -2.43 -10.64 0.84
CA ILE A 181 -2.13 -9.20 0.77
C ILE A 181 -3.07 -8.60 -0.27
N ASN A 182 -3.94 -7.69 0.15
CA ASN A 182 -4.88 -6.98 -0.74
C ASN A 182 -4.13 -5.93 -1.58
N ILE A 183 -3.41 -6.40 -2.60
CA ILE A 183 -2.62 -5.60 -3.53
C ILE A 183 -2.90 -6.01 -4.97
N ALA A 184 -2.97 -5.02 -5.86
CA ALA A 184 -3.08 -5.22 -7.28
C ALA A 184 -1.95 -4.49 -8.02
N PHE A 185 -1.58 -5.04 -9.18
CA PHE A 185 -0.47 -4.56 -9.99
C PHE A 185 -0.92 -4.27 -11.42
N SER A 186 -0.21 -3.34 -12.09
CA SER A 186 -0.40 -3.08 -13.50
C SER A 186 0.05 -4.26 -14.38
N LYS A 187 -0.17 -4.18 -15.69
CA LYS A 187 0.47 -5.10 -16.64
C LYS A 187 2.00 -4.91 -16.58
N PRO A 188 2.80 -5.99 -16.76
CA PRO A 188 4.25 -5.89 -16.66
C PRO A 188 4.83 -4.93 -17.70
N TRP A 189 5.71 -4.05 -17.25
CA TRP A 189 6.58 -3.24 -18.09
C TRP A 189 7.88 -3.99 -18.31
N SER A 190 8.25 -4.19 -19.57
CA SER A 190 9.50 -4.85 -19.94
C SER A 190 10.62 -3.82 -20.07
N LEU A 191 11.32 -3.53 -18.97
CA LEU A 191 12.31 -2.45 -18.90
C LEU A 191 13.75 -2.96 -19.06
N GLY A 192 14.55 -2.25 -19.85
CA GLY A 192 16.00 -2.47 -19.91
C GLY A 192 16.72 -1.54 -18.95
N PHE A 193 17.64 -2.06 -18.15
CA PHE A 193 18.41 -1.27 -17.18
C PHE A 193 19.90 -1.29 -17.51
N LYS A 194 20.58 -0.16 -17.30
CA LYS A 194 22.03 -0.06 -17.51
C LYS A 194 22.77 -1.10 -16.65
N GLY A 195 23.56 -1.94 -17.30
CA GLY A 195 24.33 -3.00 -16.64
C GLY A 195 23.58 -4.33 -16.44
N ILE A 196 22.34 -4.44 -16.95
CA ILE A 196 21.55 -5.68 -16.94
C ILE A 196 21.26 -6.05 -18.40
N SER A 197 21.68 -7.25 -18.81
CA SER A 197 21.58 -7.68 -20.22
C SER A 197 20.15 -7.98 -20.67
N GLN A 198 19.30 -8.43 -19.74
CA GLN A 198 17.92 -8.81 -20.01
C GLN A 198 16.95 -7.68 -19.64
N LYS A 199 15.84 -7.58 -20.38
CA LYS A 199 14.72 -6.75 -19.94
C LYS A 199 14.05 -7.42 -18.76
N MET A 200 13.76 -6.64 -17.73
CA MET A 200 13.17 -7.11 -16.49
C MET A 200 11.68 -6.73 -16.47
N PRO A 201 10.77 -7.63 -16.03
CA PRO A 201 9.41 -7.26 -15.74
C PRO A 201 9.36 -6.38 -14.49
N VAL A 202 8.73 -5.24 -14.61
CA VAL A 202 8.48 -4.29 -13.53
C VAL A 202 7.00 -3.95 -13.52
N TYR A 203 6.40 -3.83 -12.34
CA TYR A 203 4.97 -3.61 -12.18
C TYR A 203 4.76 -2.37 -11.34
N GLU A 204 3.76 -1.56 -11.67
CA GLU A 204 3.31 -0.49 -10.77
C GLU A 204 2.23 -1.06 -9.83
N VAL A 205 2.27 -0.67 -8.55
CA VAL A 205 1.14 -0.90 -7.64
C VAL A 205 -0.03 -0.04 -8.09
N VAL A 206 -1.17 -0.65 -8.41
CA VAL A 206 -2.39 0.08 -8.83
C VAL A 206 -3.47 0.09 -7.76
N SER A 207 -3.34 -0.76 -6.73
CA SER A 207 -4.19 -0.73 -5.55
C SER A 207 -3.49 -1.39 -4.38
N PHE A 208 -3.61 -0.80 -3.19
CA PHE A 208 -3.21 -1.43 -1.94
C PHE A 208 -4.21 -1.06 -0.83
N VAL A 209 -5.00 -2.04 -0.39
CA VAL A 209 -6.06 -1.85 0.61
C VAL A 209 -5.62 -2.43 1.94
N ASN A 210 -5.20 -1.59 2.89
CA ASN A 210 -4.75 -2.05 4.19
C ASN A 210 -5.21 -1.10 5.32
N PHE A 211 -5.79 -1.68 6.37
CA PHE A 211 -6.36 -0.94 7.50
C PHE A 211 -5.30 -0.32 8.40
N GLU A 212 -4.07 -0.84 8.38
CA GLU A 212 -3.02 -0.41 9.28
C GLU A 212 -2.32 0.87 8.82
N ILE A 213 -2.48 1.28 7.55
CA ILE A 213 -1.71 2.41 6.98
C ILE A 213 -1.85 3.65 7.87
N LEU A 214 -3.09 4.09 8.13
CA LEU A 214 -3.37 5.24 8.97
C LEU A 214 -3.21 4.94 10.46
N SER A 215 -3.70 3.79 10.94
CA SER A 215 -3.72 3.48 12.38
C SER A 215 -2.33 3.25 12.98
N SER A 216 -1.32 3.00 12.13
CA SER A 216 0.08 2.80 12.54
C SER A 216 1.03 3.85 11.95
N LEU A 217 0.50 5.00 11.49
CA LEU A 217 1.31 6.19 11.27
C LEU A 217 1.90 6.68 12.61
N PRO A 218 3.04 7.39 12.59
CA PRO A 218 3.54 8.09 13.78
C PRO A 218 2.48 9.04 14.37
N PRO A 219 2.32 9.14 15.70
CA PRO A 219 1.33 10.02 16.32
C PRO A 219 1.46 11.50 15.88
N SER A 220 2.68 11.98 15.66
CA SER A 220 2.99 13.31 15.11
C SER A 220 2.33 13.55 13.75
N LEU A 221 2.18 12.50 12.95
CA LEU A 221 1.66 12.54 11.58
C LEU A 221 0.19 12.09 11.46
N GLN A 222 -0.40 11.52 12.51
CA GLN A 222 -1.82 11.14 12.51
C GLN A 222 -2.74 12.36 12.58
N ASN A 223 -2.31 13.41 13.30
CA ASN A 223 -3.13 14.60 13.51
C ASN A 223 -3.35 15.36 12.20
N GLY A 224 -4.63 15.52 11.83
CA GLY A 224 -5.04 16.28 10.65
C GLY A 224 -4.75 15.61 9.30
N VAL A 225 -4.17 14.41 9.26
CA VAL A 225 -3.84 13.72 7.99
C VAL A 225 -5.07 13.50 7.12
N ILE A 226 -6.22 13.20 7.72
CA ILE A 226 -7.48 13.00 7.01
C ILE A 226 -7.93 14.29 6.31
N HIS A 227 -7.96 15.42 7.01
CA HIS A 227 -8.28 16.71 6.42
C HIS A 227 -7.33 17.09 5.27
N LYS A 228 -6.04 16.73 5.38
CA LYS A 228 -5.06 16.96 4.31
C LYS A 228 -5.32 16.05 3.11
N ILE A 229 -5.70 14.80 3.33
CA ILE A 229 -6.12 13.88 2.25
C ILE A 229 -7.36 14.43 1.54
N GLU A 230 -8.40 14.80 2.29
CA GLU A 230 -9.64 15.38 1.75
C GLU A 230 -9.33 16.63 0.92
N TYR A 231 -8.51 17.54 1.46
CA TYR A 231 -8.10 18.74 0.74
C TYR A 231 -7.29 18.42 -0.52
N ALA A 232 -6.37 17.46 -0.48
CA ALA A 232 -5.62 17.03 -1.66
C ALA A 232 -6.52 16.43 -2.75
N LEU A 233 -7.60 15.73 -2.36
CA LEU A 233 -8.58 15.18 -3.30
C LEU A 233 -9.46 16.24 -3.97
N THR A 234 -9.57 17.44 -3.40
CA THR A 234 -10.30 18.56 -4.03
C THR A 234 -9.42 19.38 -4.98
N GLN A 235 -8.11 19.17 -4.99
CA GLN A 235 -7.20 19.89 -5.89
C GLN A 235 -7.22 19.33 -7.32
N PRO A 236 -6.84 20.13 -8.34
CA PRO A 236 -6.66 19.63 -9.70
C PRO A 236 -5.64 18.48 -9.76
N MET A 237 -5.96 17.42 -10.52
CA MET A 237 -5.13 16.21 -10.68
C MET A 237 -4.79 15.52 -9.34
N PRO A 238 -5.81 15.06 -8.58
CA PRO A 238 -5.57 14.40 -7.32
C PRO A 238 -4.81 13.09 -7.49
N GLU A 239 -3.97 12.76 -6.51
CA GLU A 239 -3.34 11.45 -6.38
C GLU A 239 -4.43 10.40 -6.10
N SER A 240 -4.88 9.70 -7.15
CA SER A 240 -6.10 8.87 -7.12
C SER A 240 -6.05 7.74 -6.09
N TRP A 241 -4.86 7.26 -5.73
CA TRP A 241 -4.69 6.26 -4.67
C TRP A 241 -5.12 6.74 -3.27
N LEU A 242 -5.18 8.05 -3.04
CA LEU A 242 -5.66 8.62 -1.78
C LEU A 242 -7.13 8.27 -1.50
N PHE A 243 -7.95 8.10 -2.55
CA PHE A 243 -9.34 7.65 -2.40
C PHE A 243 -9.41 6.31 -1.67
N ILE A 244 -8.53 5.36 -2.00
CA ILE A 244 -8.51 4.03 -1.37
C ILE A 244 -8.22 4.15 0.14
N ILE A 245 -7.27 5.01 0.51
CA ILE A 245 -6.90 5.25 1.91
C ILE A 245 -8.03 5.90 2.68
N LEU A 246 -8.62 6.97 2.13
CA LEU A 246 -9.71 7.72 2.76
C LEU A 246 -10.96 6.86 2.93
N LEU A 247 -11.39 6.17 1.87
CA LEU A 247 -12.57 5.33 1.90
C LEU A 247 -12.42 4.17 2.88
N ARG A 248 -11.23 3.55 2.94
CA ARG A 248 -10.96 2.48 3.91
C ARG A 248 -11.06 2.99 5.35
N HIS A 249 -10.61 4.22 5.60
CA HIS A 249 -10.73 4.89 6.89
C HIS A 249 -12.20 5.12 7.26
N TYR A 250 -12.98 5.72 6.36
CA TYR A 250 -14.40 5.99 6.59
C TYR A 250 -15.20 4.71 6.84
N VAL A 251 -14.98 3.66 6.05
CA VAL A 251 -15.58 2.33 6.31
C VAL A 251 -15.28 1.84 7.72
N SER A 252 -14.04 2.04 8.21
CA SER A 252 -13.68 1.68 9.58
C SER A 252 -14.42 2.52 10.63
N LEU A 253 -14.62 3.82 10.40
CA LEU A 253 -15.36 4.70 11.32
C LEU A 253 -16.85 4.37 11.36
N ILE A 254 -17.45 4.13 10.19
CA ILE A 254 -18.85 3.72 10.03
C ILE A 254 -19.07 2.37 10.74
N ALA A 255 -18.22 1.37 10.46
CA ALA A 255 -18.32 0.05 11.07
C ALA A 255 -18.18 0.06 12.60
N THR A 256 -17.45 1.04 13.17
CA THR A 256 -17.26 1.17 14.62
C THR A 256 -18.26 2.13 15.28
N GLY A 257 -19.19 2.72 14.51
CA GLY A 257 -20.19 3.66 15.02
C GLY A 257 -19.62 4.98 15.54
N LYS A 258 -18.35 5.29 15.22
CA LYS A 258 -17.66 6.48 15.76
C LYS A 258 -18.12 7.79 15.11
N GLN A 259 -18.70 7.75 13.91
CA GLN A 259 -19.29 8.91 13.24
C GLN A 259 -20.49 8.49 12.38
N GLN A 260 -21.70 8.95 12.73
CA GLN A 260 -22.95 8.52 12.12
C GLN A 260 -23.27 9.19 10.77
N ASN A 261 -22.58 10.27 10.39
CA ASN A 261 -22.91 11.08 9.20
C ASN A 261 -21.86 10.99 8.07
N LEU A 262 -21.00 9.95 8.05
CA LEU A 262 -19.98 9.78 7.01
C LEU A 262 -20.46 9.00 5.78
N GLU A 263 -21.61 8.33 5.84
CA GLU A 263 -22.04 7.36 4.82
C GLU A 263 -22.22 8.02 3.44
N THR A 264 -22.95 9.13 3.38
CA THR A 264 -23.17 9.88 2.13
C THR A 264 -21.85 10.43 1.57
N LEU A 265 -21.01 11.01 2.42
CA LEU A 265 -19.71 11.55 2.00
C LEU A 265 -18.77 10.44 1.49
N ALA A 266 -18.74 9.30 2.16
CA ALA A 266 -17.97 8.13 1.71
C ALA A 266 -18.47 7.62 0.37
N LEU A 267 -19.79 7.62 0.14
CA LEU A 267 -20.39 7.22 -1.13
C LEU A 267 -20.03 8.20 -2.25
N GLU A 268 -20.07 9.51 -1.98
CA GLU A 268 -19.65 10.56 -2.93
C GLU A 268 -18.18 10.39 -3.35
N TYR A 269 -17.26 10.25 -2.39
CA TYR A 269 -15.85 10.01 -2.70
C TYR A 269 -15.64 8.67 -3.43
N ALA A 270 -16.42 7.63 -3.12
CA ALA A 270 -16.31 6.36 -3.81
C ALA A 270 -16.75 6.47 -5.28
N HIS A 271 -17.78 7.26 -5.57
CA HIS A 271 -18.16 7.57 -6.96
C HIS A 271 -17.10 8.39 -7.68
N GLN A 272 -16.54 9.43 -7.06
CA GLN A 272 -15.41 10.18 -7.64
C GLN A 272 -14.22 9.26 -7.93
N ALA A 273 -13.92 8.33 -7.03
CA ALA A 273 -12.86 7.33 -7.22
C ALA A 273 -13.11 6.45 -8.46
N LEU A 274 -14.36 6.08 -8.76
CA LEU A 274 -14.70 5.31 -9.97
C LEU A 274 -14.46 6.08 -11.27
N GLU A 275 -14.47 7.41 -11.25
CA GLU A 275 -14.22 8.24 -12.42
C GLU A 275 -12.72 8.36 -12.74
N VAL A 276 -11.86 8.31 -11.72
CA VAL A 276 -10.42 8.59 -11.86
C VAL A 276 -9.52 7.35 -11.73
N LEU A 277 -9.98 6.27 -11.10
CA LEU A 277 -9.19 5.04 -10.94
C LEU A 277 -9.40 4.08 -12.10
N ASP A 278 -8.31 3.61 -12.68
CA ASP A 278 -8.33 2.51 -13.66
C ASP A 278 -8.69 1.17 -12.98
N TYR A 279 -8.14 0.91 -11.79
CA TYR A 279 -8.40 -0.30 -11.01
C TYR A 279 -9.58 -0.12 -10.04
N LYS A 280 -10.77 -0.55 -10.48
CA LYS A 280 -12.06 -0.31 -9.79
C LYS A 280 -12.57 -1.40 -8.81
N PRO A 281 -12.12 -2.68 -8.82
CA PRO A 281 -12.73 -3.71 -7.96
C PRO A 281 -12.84 -3.37 -6.47
N PRO A 282 -11.82 -2.76 -5.82
CA PRO A 282 -11.90 -2.38 -4.42
C PRO A 282 -12.93 -1.30 -4.15
N ILE A 283 -13.10 -0.36 -5.08
CA ILE A 283 -14.07 0.74 -4.96
C ILE A 283 -15.49 0.19 -5.08
N TYR A 284 -15.75 -0.70 -6.05
CA TYR A 284 -17.04 -1.39 -6.13
C TYR A 284 -17.36 -2.19 -4.87
N ASN A 285 -16.38 -2.91 -4.32
CA ASN A 285 -16.56 -3.61 -3.05
C ASN A 285 -16.88 -2.65 -1.89
N ILE A 286 -16.21 -1.49 -1.81
CA ILE A 286 -16.49 -0.46 -0.80
C ILE A 286 -17.91 0.10 -0.97
N ILE A 287 -18.34 0.44 -2.18
CA ILE A 287 -19.69 0.95 -2.44
C ILE A 287 -20.74 -0.10 -2.06
N GLY A 288 -20.52 -1.36 -2.45
CA GLY A 288 -21.40 -2.46 -2.06
C GLY A 288 -21.49 -2.60 -0.54
N TRP A 289 -20.35 -2.48 0.16
CA TRP A 289 -20.30 -2.50 1.61
C TRP A 289 -21.08 -1.34 2.24
N LEU A 290 -20.94 -0.12 1.71
CA LEU A 290 -21.68 1.06 2.17
C LEU A 290 -23.19 0.87 2.06
N TYR A 291 -23.68 0.33 0.94
CA TYR A 291 -25.09 0.01 0.77
C TYR A 291 -25.58 -1.15 1.64
N ALA A 292 -24.73 -2.14 1.93
CA ALA A 292 -25.11 -3.28 2.76
C ALA A 292 -25.22 -2.92 4.25
N TYR A 293 -24.30 -2.09 4.74
CA TYR A 293 -24.07 -1.88 6.17
C TYR A 293 -24.28 -0.44 6.64
N GLY A 294 -24.38 0.54 5.74
CA GLY A 294 -24.75 1.90 6.08
C GLY A 294 -26.18 1.97 6.61
N GLN A 295 -26.42 2.70 7.68
CA GLN A 295 -27.72 2.80 8.35
C GLN A 295 -28.69 3.68 7.56
N SER A 296 -28.20 4.81 7.03
CA SER A 296 -29.01 5.83 6.35
C SER A 296 -29.18 5.56 4.86
N ILE A 297 -28.21 4.90 4.24
CA ILE A 297 -28.18 4.61 2.80
C ILE A 297 -28.46 3.14 2.47
N ARG A 298 -28.94 2.34 3.43
CA ARG A 298 -29.04 0.89 3.28
C ARG A 298 -29.88 0.49 2.06
N ASN A 299 -29.28 -0.27 1.14
CA ASN A 299 -29.97 -0.84 -0.02
C ASN A 299 -29.29 -2.16 -0.44
N MET A 300 -29.90 -3.29 -0.07
CA MET A 300 -29.31 -4.61 -0.34
C MET A 300 -29.23 -4.97 -1.83
N GLU A 301 -30.14 -4.46 -2.66
CA GLU A 301 -30.10 -4.68 -4.10
C GLU A 301 -28.91 -3.98 -4.73
N MET A 302 -28.69 -2.72 -4.36
CA MET A 302 -27.50 -1.96 -4.79
C MET A 302 -26.22 -2.58 -4.24
N ALA A 303 -26.23 -3.07 -3.00
CA ALA A 303 -25.09 -3.77 -2.42
C ALA A 303 -24.66 -4.96 -3.28
N ILE A 304 -25.60 -5.87 -3.58
CA ILE A 304 -25.36 -7.05 -4.43
C ILE A 304 -24.89 -6.62 -5.82
N HIS A 305 -25.54 -5.61 -6.44
CA HIS A 305 -25.15 -5.08 -7.73
C HIS A 305 -23.67 -4.65 -7.75
N TYR A 306 -23.22 -3.91 -6.75
CA TYR A 306 -21.83 -3.45 -6.69
C TYR A 306 -20.83 -4.55 -6.35
N PHE A 307 -21.20 -5.54 -5.53
CA PHE A 307 -20.35 -6.72 -5.36
C PHE A 307 -20.21 -7.49 -6.68
N ASP A 308 -21.30 -7.68 -7.43
CA ASP A 308 -21.26 -8.33 -8.75
C ASP A 308 -20.37 -7.54 -9.74
N ARG A 309 -20.41 -6.20 -9.70
CA ARG A 309 -19.51 -5.34 -10.51
C ARG A 309 -18.03 -5.53 -10.14
N SER A 310 -17.73 -5.72 -8.86
CA SER A 310 -16.37 -6.02 -8.39
C SER A 310 -15.91 -7.40 -8.92
N LEU A 311 -16.76 -8.42 -8.76
CA LEU A 311 -16.47 -9.80 -9.16
C LEU A 311 -16.41 -10.00 -10.68
N ALA A 312 -17.15 -9.20 -11.45
CA ALA A 312 -17.05 -9.21 -12.91
C ALA A 312 -15.66 -8.78 -13.41
N LEU A 313 -14.95 -7.96 -12.64
CA LEU A 313 -13.59 -7.52 -12.95
C LEU A 313 -12.52 -8.41 -12.28
N GLU A 314 -12.81 -8.90 -11.08
CA GLU A 314 -11.91 -9.73 -10.28
C GLU A 314 -12.70 -10.86 -9.61
N PRO A 315 -12.92 -12.01 -10.30
CA PRO A 315 -13.74 -13.10 -9.77
C PRO A 315 -13.23 -13.70 -8.46
N GLY A 316 -11.92 -13.64 -8.23
CA GLY A 316 -11.28 -14.10 -7.00
C GLY A 316 -11.26 -13.08 -5.86
N ASN A 317 -11.97 -11.95 -5.96
CA ASN A 317 -12.00 -10.94 -4.90
C ASN A 317 -12.74 -11.47 -3.66
N GLU A 318 -11.98 -12.03 -2.72
CA GLU A 318 -12.48 -12.71 -1.53
C GLU A 318 -13.40 -11.82 -0.68
N ALA A 319 -13.06 -10.53 -0.55
CA ALA A 319 -13.88 -9.58 0.20
C ALA A 319 -15.25 -9.34 -0.46
N ALA A 320 -15.28 -9.15 -1.78
CA ALA A 320 -16.53 -8.98 -2.52
C ALA A 320 -17.37 -10.27 -2.52
N LEU A 321 -16.76 -11.44 -2.68
CA LEU A 321 -17.44 -12.73 -2.58
C LEU A 321 -18.11 -12.89 -1.21
N LEU A 322 -17.36 -12.63 -0.13
CA LEU A 322 -17.86 -12.74 1.24
C LEU A 322 -19.00 -11.76 1.52
N HIS A 323 -18.85 -10.49 1.16
CA HIS A 323 -19.90 -9.49 1.38
C HIS A 323 -21.15 -9.78 0.56
N ARG A 324 -21.00 -10.25 -0.68
CA ARG A 324 -22.13 -10.70 -1.51
C ARG A 324 -22.88 -11.86 -0.88
N ALA A 325 -22.18 -12.90 -0.43
CA ALA A 325 -22.79 -14.05 0.23
C ALA A 325 -23.58 -13.61 1.48
N ARG A 326 -22.99 -12.75 2.31
CA ARG A 326 -23.67 -12.16 3.48
C ARG A 326 -24.90 -11.32 3.10
N ALA A 327 -24.85 -10.54 2.04
CA ALA A 327 -25.99 -9.76 1.57
C ALA A 327 -27.14 -10.65 1.05
N LEU A 328 -26.81 -11.76 0.37
CA LEU A 328 -27.79 -12.75 -0.07
C LEU A 328 -28.45 -13.47 1.11
N ASP A 329 -27.69 -13.80 2.15
CA ASP A 329 -28.22 -14.31 3.43
C ASP A 329 -29.22 -13.34 4.06
N LEU A 330 -28.84 -12.06 4.17
CA LEU A 330 -29.67 -11.04 4.81
C LEU A 330 -30.96 -10.74 4.03
N THR A 331 -31.01 -11.07 2.75
CA THR A 331 -32.20 -10.93 1.89
C THR A 331 -33.02 -12.20 1.77
N GLY A 332 -32.66 -13.28 2.48
CA GLY A 332 -33.39 -14.55 2.48
C GLY A 332 -33.22 -15.37 1.21
N LYS A 333 -32.23 -15.06 0.36
CA LYS A 333 -31.98 -15.77 -0.90
C LYS A 333 -31.07 -16.98 -0.66
N THR A 334 -31.53 -17.94 0.14
CA THR A 334 -30.75 -19.07 0.67
C THR A 334 -29.97 -19.85 -0.40
N ASN A 335 -30.61 -20.23 -1.51
CA ASN A 335 -29.97 -20.99 -2.58
C ASN A 335 -28.81 -20.22 -3.24
N LEU A 336 -29.00 -18.91 -3.48
CA LEU A 336 -27.97 -18.06 -4.06
C LEU A 336 -26.84 -17.80 -3.07
N SER A 337 -27.17 -17.65 -1.79
CA SER A 337 -26.19 -17.52 -0.72
C SER A 337 -25.30 -18.75 -0.60
N GLN A 338 -25.90 -19.95 -0.60
CA GLN A 338 -25.14 -21.21 -0.60
C GLN A 338 -24.14 -21.27 -1.76
N TYR A 339 -24.61 -20.99 -2.98
CA TYR A 339 -23.74 -20.96 -4.15
C TYR A 339 -22.59 -19.96 -4.00
N ALA A 340 -22.88 -18.75 -3.49
CA ALA A 340 -21.85 -17.73 -3.25
C ALA A 340 -20.80 -18.18 -2.22
N TYR A 341 -21.18 -18.89 -1.14
CA TYR A 341 -20.19 -19.45 -0.21
C TYR A 341 -19.41 -20.62 -0.83
N GLU A 342 -20.00 -21.43 -1.69
CA GLU A 342 -19.28 -22.48 -2.43
C GLU A 342 -18.25 -21.88 -3.41
N GLU A 343 -18.59 -20.75 -4.04
CA GLU A 343 -17.67 -19.96 -4.88
C GLU A 343 -16.47 -19.43 -4.09
N ILE A 344 -16.66 -18.97 -2.84
CA ILE A 344 -15.54 -18.62 -1.95
C ILE A 344 -14.62 -19.81 -1.74
N LEU A 345 -15.17 -21.00 -1.50
CA LEU A 345 -14.38 -22.22 -1.27
C LEU A 345 -13.67 -22.73 -2.52
N PHE A 346 -14.14 -22.36 -3.72
CA PHE A 346 -13.43 -22.62 -4.97
C PHE A 346 -12.13 -21.81 -5.06
N HIS A 347 -12.13 -20.56 -4.61
CA HIS A 347 -10.95 -19.69 -4.60
C HIS A 347 -10.07 -19.86 -3.36
N ASN A 348 -10.68 -20.04 -2.19
CA ASN A 348 -10.02 -20.24 -0.91
C ASN A 348 -10.69 -21.42 -0.17
N HIS A 349 -10.14 -22.62 -0.40
CA HIS A 349 -10.68 -23.85 0.17
C HIS A 349 -10.75 -23.86 1.70
N ASP A 350 -9.89 -23.09 2.38
CA ASP A 350 -9.79 -23.01 3.83
C ASP A 350 -10.56 -21.84 4.45
N HIS A 351 -11.37 -21.10 3.68
CA HIS A 351 -12.11 -19.96 4.22
C HIS A 351 -13.06 -20.39 5.36
N PRO A 352 -12.85 -19.89 6.61
CA PRO A 352 -13.49 -20.45 7.80
C PRO A 352 -15.02 -20.22 7.83
N GLU A 353 -15.46 -19.02 7.44
CA GLU A 353 -16.90 -18.69 7.41
C GLU A 353 -17.65 -19.46 6.32
N ALA A 354 -17.12 -19.48 5.09
CA ALA A 354 -17.72 -20.20 3.98
C ALA A 354 -17.84 -21.71 4.27
N ARG A 355 -16.81 -22.35 4.86
CA ARG A 355 -16.90 -23.76 5.30
C ARG A 355 -18.05 -23.99 6.29
N ARG A 356 -18.16 -23.12 7.30
CA ARG A 356 -19.22 -23.21 8.31
C ARG A 356 -20.61 -23.06 7.68
N LYS A 357 -20.78 -22.08 6.79
CA LYS A 357 -22.05 -21.78 6.12
C LYS A 357 -22.49 -22.90 5.18
N VAL A 358 -21.60 -23.39 4.32
CA VAL A 358 -21.90 -24.52 3.41
C VAL A 358 -22.25 -25.79 4.17
N ALA A 359 -21.55 -26.09 5.27
CA ALA A 359 -21.90 -27.22 6.14
C ALA A 359 -23.30 -27.06 6.76
N GLY A 360 -23.67 -25.84 7.17
CA GLY A 360 -24.99 -25.50 7.69
C GLY A 360 -26.11 -25.80 6.68
N TYR A 361 -26.02 -25.29 5.45
CA TYR A 361 -27.04 -25.55 4.43
C TYR A 361 -27.21 -27.04 4.12
N ARG A 362 -26.11 -27.80 4.08
CA ARG A 362 -26.15 -29.26 3.83
C ARG A 362 -26.81 -30.04 4.96
N ALA A 363 -26.77 -29.53 6.19
CA ALA A 363 -27.42 -30.17 7.34
C ALA A 363 -28.93 -29.88 7.38
N GLU A 364 -29.37 -28.72 6.89
CA GLU A 364 -30.80 -28.35 6.81
C GLU A 364 -31.58 -29.11 5.71
N HIS A 365 -30.86 -29.70 4.74
CA HIS A 365 -31.44 -30.48 3.63
C HIS A 365 -31.34 -32.01 3.83
N ARG A 366 -30.95 -32.47 5.03
CA ARG A 366 -31.00 -33.88 5.46
C ARG A 366 -32.14 -34.07 6.43
#